data_AF-A0A0S8KQW1-F1
#
_entry.id   AF-A0A0S8KQW1-F1
#
_cell.length_a   1.000
_cell.length_b   1.000
_cell.length_c   1.000
_cell.angle_alpha   90.00
_cell.angle_beta   90.00
_cell.angle_gamma   90.00
#
_symmetry.space_group_name_H-M   'P 1'
#
loop_
_entity.id
_entity.type
_entity.pdbx_description
1 polymer ?
#
loop_
_entity_poly.entity_id
_entity_poly.type
_entity_poly.pdbx_seq_one_letter_code
_entity_poly.pdbx_strand_id
1 'polypeptide(L)'
;MLPPRGNGCWWVRASVRNPSAACQKPLRGAGSLYDCPAGRFNHNCLYLSRVTLNSDAETPFPPACAGCSIRILGRAALQAGASFAVLTSALDIADDILLPALQEERFTRILFAICPYSVEPMSLAVLICGMEGYIFRYSDGSCENYDQWLRADGGDKPERTVLSGPTMTAMLGLLDAIAAFPRSSGSTRPTHYEQLNNVFRPC
;
A
#
# COMPACT_ATOMS: atom_id res chain seq x y z
N MET A 1 -12.63 -31.71 -9.71
CA MET A 1 -11.94 -31.00 -10.80
C MET A 1 -12.07 -29.53 -10.48
N LEU A 2 -11.04 -28.92 -9.87
CA LEU A 2 -11.06 -27.51 -9.50
C LEU A 2 -10.68 -26.66 -10.74
N PRO A 3 -11.31 -25.49 -10.96
CA PRO A 3 -11.01 -24.63 -12.10
C PRO A 3 -9.57 -24.11 -12.05
N PRO A 4 -9.01 -23.64 -13.18
CA PRO A 4 -7.63 -23.18 -13.26
C PRO A 4 -7.43 -21.93 -12.38
N ARG A 5 -6.35 -21.95 -11.59
CA ARG A 5 -5.85 -20.83 -10.79
C ARG A 5 -5.44 -19.67 -11.70
N GLY A 6 -6.38 -18.80 -12.02
CA GLY A 6 -6.13 -17.54 -12.71
C GLY A 6 -6.80 -16.42 -11.93
N ASN A 7 -5.98 -15.60 -11.26
CA ASN A 7 -6.18 -14.16 -11.02
C ASN A 7 -5.13 -13.70 -9.99
N GLY A 8 -3.94 -13.36 -10.48
CA GLY A 8 -2.87 -12.80 -9.67
C GLY A 8 -3.30 -11.47 -9.07
N CYS A 9 -3.70 -11.51 -7.81
CA CYS A 9 -3.99 -10.32 -7.02
C CYS A 9 -2.72 -10.04 -6.21
N TRP A 10 -2.00 -8.99 -6.60
CA TRP A 10 -0.77 -8.54 -5.96
C TRP A 10 -1.07 -7.29 -5.14
N TRP A 11 -0.46 -7.12 -3.97
CA TRP A 11 -0.71 -5.97 -3.09
C TRP A 11 0.58 -5.31 -2.63
N VAL A 12 0.58 -3.99 -2.44
CA VAL A 12 1.71 -3.23 -1.90
C VAL A 12 1.23 -2.22 -0.87
N ARG A 13 1.90 -2.13 0.28
CA ARG A 13 1.79 -1.00 1.23
C ARG A 13 3.10 -0.21 1.22
N ALA A 14 3.06 1.12 1.22
CA ALA A 14 4.27 1.97 1.18
C ALA A 14 4.36 2.88 2.40
N SER A 15 5.56 3.36 2.72
CA SER A 15 5.84 4.50 3.60
C SER A 15 7.33 4.86 3.49
N VAL A 16 7.80 6.07 3.14
CA VAL A 16 9.23 6.59 3.21
C VAL A 16 9.29 8.12 3.00
N ARG A 17 10.33 8.79 3.55
CA ARG A 17 10.71 10.22 3.50
C ARG A 17 11.65 10.65 2.34
N ASN A 18 11.40 11.85 1.82
CA ASN A 18 12.36 12.94 1.52
C ASN A 18 11.69 14.27 1.99
N PRO A 19 12.38 15.42 2.23
CA PRO A 19 11.93 16.47 3.15
C PRO A 19 10.78 17.38 2.70
N SER A 20 10.03 17.03 1.65
CA SER A 20 8.89 17.85 1.19
C SER A 20 7.93 16.99 0.37
N ALA A 21 7.12 16.15 1.05
CA ALA A 21 5.94 15.44 0.48
C ALA A 21 5.49 14.22 1.32
N ALA A 22 4.54 14.37 2.26
CA ALA A 22 4.14 13.27 3.17
C ALA A 22 2.65 12.93 3.16
N CYS A 23 2.21 11.91 2.42
CA CYS A 23 0.90 11.25 2.62
C CYS A 23 0.96 10.23 3.77
N GLN A 24 1.60 10.57 4.90
CA GLN A 24 1.57 9.80 6.14
C GLN A 24 1.82 10.73 7.32
N LYS A 25 0.84 10.79 8.23
CA LYS A 25 0.82 11.39 9.59
C LYS A 25 1.45 12.79 9.75
N PRO A 26 0.68 13.81 10.19
CA PRO A 26 1.22 15.16 10.38
C PRO A 26 2.16 15.23 11.60
N LEU A 27 3.29 15.94 11.46
CA LEU A 27 3.91 16.57 12.61
C LEU A 27 3.04 17.76 13.00
N ARG A 28 2.64 17.89 14.27
CA ARG A 28 2.31 19.20 14.83
C ARG A 28 3.63 19.95 15.01
N GLY A 29 3.99 20.77 14.03
CA GLY A 29 5.03 21.79 14.18
C GLY A 29 4.37 23.15 14.35
N ALA A 30 4.84 23.96 15.30
CA ALA A 30 4.41 25.34 15.48
C ALA A 30 4.61 26.14 14.18
N GLY A 31 3.53 26.35 13.42
CA GLY A 31 3.49 27.30 12.30
C GLY A 31 3.55 26.77 10.87
N SER A 32 3.55 25.46 10.60
CA SER A 32 3.57 24.91 9.22
C SER A 32 2.30 24.12 8.89
N LEU A 33 1.60 24.54 7.81
CA LEU A 33 0.46 23.85 7.23
C LEU A 33 0.87 22.48 6.64
N TYR A 34 -0.05 21.52 6.73
CA TYR A 34 0.04 20.17 6.20
C TYR A 34 0.62 20.08 4.78
N ASP A 35 1.63 19.22 4.57
CA ASP A 35 2.14 18.97 3.22
C ASP A 35 1.14 18.12 2.40
N CYS A 36 0.62 17.00 2.93
CA CYS A 36 -0.38 16.23 2.17
C CYS A 36 -1.78 16.85 2.25
N PRO A 37 -2.45 17.05 1.11
CA PRO A 37 -3.80 17.61 1.09
C PRO A 37 -4.86 16.76 1.80
N ALA A 38 -4.57 15.48 2.08
CA ALA A 38 -5.49 14.63 2.85
C ALA A 38 -5.63 15.08 4.33
N GLY A 39 -4.67 15.86 4.86
CA GLY A 39 -4.73 16.48 6.19
C GLY A 39 -4.71 15.54 7.40
N ARG A 40 -4.99 14.24 7.21
CA ARG A 40 -5.02 13.21 8.26
C ARG A 40 -4.62 11.83 7.72
N PHE A 41 -4.50 10.87 8.62
CA PHE A 41 -4.40 9.46 8.26
C PHE A 41 -5.66 9.03 7.50
N ASN A 42 -5.50 8.61 6.25
CA ASN A 42 -6.63 8.36 5.38
C ASN A 42 -6.25 7.30 4.34
N HIS A 43 -7.17 6.37 4.12
CA HIS A 43 -7.13 5.40 3.03
C HIS A 43 -7.28 6.07 1.66
N ASN A 44 -7.94 7.22 1.62
CA ASN A 44 -8.26 7.95 0.41
C ASN A 44 -7.07 8.78 -0.08
N CYS A 45 -6.20 8.17 -0.90
CA CYS A 45 -5.11 8.86 -1.57
C CYS A 45 -5.61 9.60 -2.82
N LEU A 46 -5.63 10.93 -2.78
CA LEU A 46 -6.07 11.79 -3.90
C LEU A 46 -5.25 11.61 -5.19
N TYR A 47 -3.99 11.16 -5.08
CA TYR A 47 -3.19 10.83 -6.25
C TYR A 47 -3.69 9.53 -6.90
N LEU A 48 -3.85 8.47 -6.11
CA LEU A 48 -4.27 7.16 -6.62
C LEU A 48 -5.68 7.20 -7.19
N SER A 49 -6.56 8.05 -6.67
CA SER A 49 -7.90 8.25 -7.22
C SER A 49 -7.94 9.00 -8.56
N ARG A 50 -6.80 9.51 -9.06
CA ARG A 50 -6.70 10.33 -10.29
C ARG A 50 -5.61 9.87 -11.26
N VAL A 51 -4.82 8.85 -10.89
CA VAL A 51 -3.70 8.42 -11.71
C VAL A 51 -4.20 7.64 -12.93
N THR A 52 -3.69 8.02 -14.10
CA THR A 52 -3.92 7.31 -15.36
C THR A 52 -2.57 7.01 -16.00
N LEU A 53 -2.32 5.75 -16.41
CA LEU A 53 -1.02 5.34 -16.98
C LEU A 53 -0.81 5.71 -18.45
N ASN A 54 -1.89 5.94 -19.20
CA ASN A 54 -1.84 6.18 -20.64
C ASN A 54 -2.01 7.66 -21.04
N SER A 55 -1.95 8.59 -20.09
CA SER A 55 -1.97 10.02 -20.43
C SER A 55 -0.54 10.52 -20.62
N ASP A 56 -0.26 11.11 -21.79
CA ASP A 56 1.03 11.74 -22.11
C ASP A 56 1.35 12.91 -21.15
N ALA A 57 0.34 13.46 -20.48
CA ALA A 57 0.49 14.37 -19.36
C ALA A 57 0.43 13.59 -18.04
N GLU A 58 1.47 13.71 -17.20
CA GLU A 58 1.32 13.32 -15.79
C GLU A 58 0.15 14.11 -15.19
N THR A 59 -0.81 13.40 -14.56
CA THR A 59 -1.88 14.05 -13.80
C THR A 59 -1.25 15.03 -12.82
N PRO A 60 -1.58 16.34 -12.86
CA PRO A 60 -1.01 17.31 -11.94
C PRO A 60 -1.24 16.86 -10.50
N PHE A 61 -0.16 16.71 -9.74
CA PHE A 61 -0.21 16.36 -8.32
C PHE A 61 0.41 17.48 -7.48
N PRO A 62 -0.07 17.69 -6.24
CA PRO A 62 0.53 18.67 -5.34
C PRO A 62 2.03 18.40 -5.16
N PRO A 63 2.89 19.43 -5.03
CA PRO A 63 4.33 19.24 -4.80
C PRO A 63 4.63 18.25 -3.67
N ALA A 64 3.76 18.24 -2.65
CA ALA A 64 3.79 17.32 -1.54
C ALA A 64 3.47 15.83 -1.87
N CYS A 65 3.31 15.47 -3.13
CA CYS A 65 3.24 14.08 -3.59
C CYS A 65 4.50 13.66 -4.34
N ALA A 66 5.40 14.59 -4.74
CA ALA A 66 6.58 14.28 -5.55
C ALA A 66 7.50 13.21 -4.90
N GLY A 67 7.78 13.34 -3.60
CA GLY A 67 8.55 12.35 -2.83
C GLY A 67 7.73 11.29 -2.11
N CYS A 68 6.43 11.19 -2.38
CA CYS A 68 5.54 10.34 -1.58
C CYS A 68 5.67 8.87 -1.98
N SER A 69 6.12 8.02 -1.06
CA SER A 69 6.18 6.55 -1.24
C SER A 69 4.85 5.91 -1.68
N ILE A 70 3.69 6.40 -1.20
CA ILE A 70 2.37 5.93 -1.65
C ILE A 70 2.17 6.20 -3.14
N ARG A 71 2.57 7.38 -3.62
CA ARG A 71 2.52 7.74 -5.05
C ARG A 71 3.38 6.78 -5.86
N ILE A 72 4.63 6.60 -5.42
CA ILE A 72 5.64 5.82 -6.13
C ILE A 72 5.24 4.34 -6.19
N LEU A 73 4.96 3.70 -5.04
CA LEU A 73 4.56 2.29 -5.01
C LEU A 73 3.17 2.07 -5.61
N GLY A 74 2.22 2.99 -5.42
CA GLY A 74 0.89 2.83 -5.99
C GLY A 74 0.89 2.91 -7.52
N ARG A 75 1.71 3.77 -8.11
CA ARG A 75 1.92 3.80 -9.56
C ARG A 75 2.59 2.52 -10.07
N ALA A 76 3.65 2.05 -9.40
CA ALA A 76 4.31 0.80 -9.76
C ALA A 76 3.36 -0.41 -9.64
N ALA A 77 2.51 -0.42 -8.61
CA ALA A 77 1.44 -1.40 -8.45
C ALA A 77 0.44 -1.34 -9.61
N LEU A 78 0.06 -0.15 -10.09
CA LEU A 78 -0.89 -0.03 -11.20
C LEU A 78 -0.28 -0.60 -12.48
N GLN A 79 1.00 -0.30 -12.71
CA GLN A 79 1.77 -0.81 -13.85
C GLN A 79 1.87 -2.34 -13.80
N ALA A 80 2.00 -2.92 -12.61
CA ALA A 80 1.95 -4.36 -12.40
C ALA A 80 0.54 -4.95 -12.57
N GLY A 81 -0.51 -4.12 -12.63
CA GLY A 81 -1.90 -4.54 -12.55
C GLY A 81 -2.22 -5.19 -11.19
N ALA A 82 -1.58 -4.68 -10.15
CA ALA A 82 -1.76 -5.04 -8.75
C ALA A 82 -2.84 -4.15 -8.10
N SER A 83 -3.49 -4.65 -7.05
CA SER A 83 -4.28 -3.80 -6.16
C SER A 83 -3.35 -3.08 -5.17
N PHE A 84 -3.78 -1.95 -4.64
CA PHE A 84 -3.00 -1.17 -3.67
C PHE A 84 -3.90 -0.69 -2.53
N ALA A 85 -3.45 -0.80 -1.27
CA ALA A 85 -4.20 -0.27 -0.15
C ALA A 85 -3.30 0.45 0.84
N VAL A 86 -3.81 1.57 1.34
CA VAL A 86 -3.25 2.24 2.52
C VAL A 86 -4.12 1.81 3.68
N LEU A 87 -3.62 0.92 4.53
CA LEU A 87 -4.39 0.38 5.65
C LEU A 87 -3.89 0.96 6.96
N THR A 88 -4.84 1.25 7.83
CA THR A 88 -4.72 2.24 8.89
C THR A 88 -4.83 1.59 10.27
N SER A 89 -5.75 0.65 10.39
CA SER A 89 -5.95 -0.22 11.55
C SER A 89 -5.86 -1.70 11.16
N ALA A 90 -5.76 -2.56 12.17
CA ALA A 90 -5.88 -3.99 12.08
C ALA A 90 -7.28 -4.41 11.61
N LEU A 91 -8.32 -3.65 11.99
CA LEU A 91 -9.68 -3.88 11.51
C LEU A 91 -9.77 -3.68 9.99
N ASP A 92 -9.16 -2.61 9.44
CA ASP A 92 -9.13 -2.41 7.99
C ASP A 92 -8.41 -3.56 7.28
N ILE A 93 -7.33 -4.08 7.88
CA ILE A 93 -6.61 -5.22 7.31
C ILE A 93 -7.49 -6.48 7.34
N ALA A 94 -8.20 -6.70 8.45
CA ALA A 94 -9.12 -7.83 8.58
C ALA A 94 -10.24 -7.76 7.53
N ASP A 95 -10.95 -6.63 7.47
CA ASP A 95 -12.15 -6.47 6.66
C ASP A 95 -11.84 -6.37 5.16
N ASP A 96 -10.78 -5.67 4.77
CA ASP A 96 -10.51 -5.39 3.35
C ASP A 96 -9.52 -6.35 2.70
N ILE A 97 -8.75 -7.11 3.49
CA ILE A 97 -7.74 -8.04 2.97
C ILE A 97 -7.94 -9.46 3.46
N LEU A 98 -7.91 -9.70 4.77
CA LEU A 98 -7.86 -11.07 5.32
C LEU A 98 -9.18 -11.83 5.13
N LEU A 99 -10.32 -11.20 5.46
CA LEU A 99 -11.63 -11.82 5.27
C LEU A 99 -11.94 -12.07 3.79
N PRO A 100 -11.74 -11.11 2.86
CA PRO A 100 -11.85 -11.39 1.43
C PRO A 100 -10.91 -12.47 0.93
N ALA A 101 -9.70 -12.59 1.50
CA ALA A 101 -8.78 -13.66 1.15
C ALA A 101 -9.29 -15.04 1.59
N LEU A 102 -9.83 -15.13 2.80
CA LEU A 102 -10.40 -16.38 3.34
C LEU A 102 -11.71 -16.79 2.67
N GLN A 103 -12.59 -15.84 2.39
CA GLN A 103 -13.97 -16.11 1.96
C GLN A 103 -14.12 -16.17 0.44
N GLU A 104 -13.37 -15.33 -0.27
CA GLU A 104 -13.50 -15.14 -1.73
C GLU A 104 -12.25 -15.61 -2.49
N GLU A 105 -11.25 -16.19 -1.80
CA GLU A 105 -9.93 -16.55 -2.36
C GLU A 105 -9.24 -15.37 -3.07
N ARG A 106 -9.47 -14.15 -2.57
CA ARG A 106 -8.86 -12.93 -3.12
C ARG A 106 -7.50 -12.66 -2.48
N PHE A 107 -6.70 -11.80 -3.10
CA PHE A 107 -5.39 -11.40 -2.55
C PHE A 107 -4.43 -12.57 -2.27
N THR A 108 -4.43 -13.61 -3.11
CA THR A 108 -3.58 -14.79 -2.92
C THR A 108 -2.07 -14.48 -2.91
N ARG A 109 -1.65 -13.29 -3.37
CA ARG A 109 -0.26 -12.83 -3.34
C ARG A 109 -0.10 -11.43 -2.75
N ILE A 110 0.90 -11.24 -1.88
CA ILE A 110 1.03 -10.01 -1.10
C ILE A 110 2.47 -9.46 -1.02
N LEU A 111 2.61 -8.14 -1.03
CA LEU A 111 3.82 -7.40 -0.65
C LEU A 111 3.46 -6.43 0.48
N PHE A 112 3.62 -6.87 1.72
CA PHE A 112 3.23 -6.09 2.87
C PHE A 112 4.36 -5.19 3.34
N ALA A 113 4.07 -3.93 3.67
CA ALA A 113 4.98 -3.09 4.43
C ALA A 113 4.32 -2.74 5.77
N ILE A 114 4.87 -3.23 6.88
CA ILE A 114 4.21 -3.11 8.19
C ILE A 114 5.19 -2.72 9.29
N CYS A 115 4.61 -2.29 10.42
CA CYS A 115 5.36 -2.09 11.64
C CYS A 115 6.05 -3.40 12.06
N PRO A 116 7.35 -3.38 12.44
CA PRO A 116 8.04 -4.50 13.05
C PRO A 116 7.24 -5.23 14.14
N TYR A 117 6.55 -4.48 15.00
CA TYR A 117 5.72 -5.04 16.08
C TYR A 117 4.55 -5.89 15.57
N SER A 118 4.06 -5.63 14.35
CA SER A 118 2.95 -6.37 13.73
C SER A 118 3.42 -7.58 12.91
N VAL A 119 4.72 -7.83 12.78
CA VAL A 119 5.23 -8.84 11.83
C VAL A 119 4.74 -10.24 12.16
N GLU A 120 4.91 -10.69 13.39
CA GLU A 120 4.51 -12.03 13.81
C GLU A 120 2.99 -12.26 13.68
N PRO A 121 2.09 -11.43 14.26
CA PRO A 121 0.66 -11.65 14.12
C PRO A 121 0.20 -11.56 12.67
N MET A 122 0.81 -10.67 11.86
CA MET A 122 0.48 -10.57 10.45
C MET A 122 0.95 -11.79 9.65
N SER A 123 2.13 -12.33 9.97
CA SER A 123 2.66 -13.52 9.30
C SER A 123 1.74 -14.72 9.54
N LEU A 124 1.26 -14.89 10.76
CA LEU A 124 0.29 -15.93 11.09
C LEU A 124 -1.04 -15.73 10.33
N ALA A 125 -1.56 -14.50 10.30
CA ALA A 125 -2.78 -14.20 9.55
C ALA A 125 -2.63 -14.50 8.05
N VAL A 126 -1.49 -14.13 7.45
CA VAL A 126 -1.17 -14.41 6.04
C VAL A 126 -1.17 -15.91 5.76
N LEU A 127 -0.55 -16.70 6.64
CA LEU A 127 -0.51 -18.17 6.53
C LEU A 127 -1.90 -18.79 6.67
N ILE A 128 -2.71 -18.35 7.64
CA ILE A 128 -4.09 -18.84 7.83
C ILE A 128 -4.94 -18.57 6.58
N CYS A 129 -4.76 -17.41 5.95
CA CYS A 129 -5.47 -17.04 4.72
C CYS A 129 -4.94 -17.72 3.46
N GLY A 130 -3.91 -18.58 3.56
CA GLY A 130 -3.32 -19.24 2.39
C GLY A 130 -2.67 -18.28 1.38
N MET A 131 -2.26 -17.09 1.82
CA MET A 131 -1.63 -16.08 0.97
C MET A 131 -0.10 -16.32 0.87
N GLU A 132 0.47 -16.05 -0.30
CA GLU A 132 1.90 -16.14 -0.56
C GLU A 132 2.52 -14.73 -0.69
N GLY A 133 3.77 -14.52 -0.26
CA GLY A 133 4.46 -13.27 -0.58
C GLY A 133 5.47 -12.81 0.45
N TYR A 134 5.66 -11.49 0.52
CA TYR A 134 6.73 -10.87 1.29
C TYR A 134 6.19 -9.86 2.30
N ILE A 135 6.74 -9.88 3.51
CA ILE A 135 6.51 -8.87 4.54
C ILE A 135 7.79 -8.05 4.72
N PHE A 136 7.70 -6.80 4.35
CA PHE A 136 8.70 -5.76 4.54
C PHE A 136 8.42 -4.97 5.82
N ARG A 137 9.49 -4.64 6.52
CA ARG A 137 9.45 -3.90 7.78
C ARG A 137 9.69 -2.43 7.53
N TYR A 138 8.92 -1.58 8.21
CA TYR A 138 9.33 -0.20 8.39
C TYR A 138 10.65 -0.13 9.15
N SER A 139 11.55 0.74 8.70
CA SER A 139 12.86 1.01 9.30
C SER A 139 12.81 2.08 10.38
N ASP A 140 11.82 2.97 10.36
CA ASP A 140 11.65 4.05 11.34
C ASP A 140 10.16 4.22 11.69
N GLY A 141 9.90 4.89 12.82
CA GLY A 141 8.57 5.17 13.35
C GLY A 141 7.78 3.93 13.76
N SER A 142 8.46 2.82 14.05
CA SER A 142 7.84 1.58 14.52
C SER A 142 7.29 1.73 15.94
N CYS A 143 6.27 0.96 16.27
CA CYS A 143 5.83 0.80 17.66
C CYS A 143 6.85 -0.06 18.41
N GLU A 144 7.24 0.37 19.60
CA GLU A 144 8.21 -0.33 20.46
C GLU A 144 7.54 -1.33 21.40
N ASN A 145 6.27 -1.10 21.73
CA ASN A 145 5.49 -1.89 22.67
C ASN A 145 4.01 -1.94 22.31
N TYR A 146 3.26 -2.75 23.05
CA TYR A 146 1.83 -2.98 22.83
C TYR A 146 1.00 -1.70 22.96
N ASP A 147 1.30 -0.84 23.94
CA ASP A 147 0.52 0.39 24.16
C ASP A 147 0.66 1.36 22.98
N GLN A 148 1.87 1.52 22.45
CA GLN A 148 2.11 2.29 21.23
C GLN A 148 1.41 1.66 20.01
N TRP A 149 1.37 0.33 19.94
CA TRP A 149 0.68 -0.40 18.88
C TRP A 149 -0.84 -0.20 18.95
N LEU A 150 -1.44 -0.31 20.12
CA LEU A 150 -2.88 -0.14 20.32
C LEU A 150 -3.33 1.30 20.03
N ARG A 151 -2.54 2.29 20.47
CA ARG A 151 -2.78 3.69 20.10
C ARG A 151 -2.71 3.89 18.59
N ALA A 152 -1.68 3.33 17.96
CA ALA A 152 -1.48 3.43 16.52
C ALA A 152 -2.66 2.83 15.73
N ASP A 153 -3.20 1.72 16.21
CA ASP A 153 -4.37 1.04 15.67
C ASP A 153 -5.64 1.89 15.77
N GLY A 154 -5.81 2.59 16.89
CA GLY A 154 -6.85 3.62 17.09
C GLY A 154 -6.62 4.93 16.34
N GLY A 155 -5.59 5.02 15.49
CA GLY A 155 -5.26 6.20 14.70
C GLY A 155 -4.35 7.22 15.39
N ASP A 156 -4.04 7.04 16.68
CA ASP A 156 -3.09 7.86 17.42
C ASP A 156 -1.67 7.30 17.31
N LYS A 157 -0.92 7.78 16.32
CA LYS A 157 0.53 7.55 16.28
C LYS A 157 1.22 8.79 15.71
N PRO A 158 1.92 9.57 16.54
CA PRO A 158 2.59 10.79 16.09
C PRO A 158 3.85 10.48 15.28
N GLU A 159 4.43 9.29 15.44
CA GLU A 159 5.60 8.86 14.69
C GLU A 159 5.24 8.51 13.24
N ARG A 160 6.04 9.01 12.30
CA ARG A 160 5.93 8.65 10.89
C ARG A 160 6.68 7.36 10.64
N THR A 161 6.00 6.34 10.14
CA THR A 161 6.67 5.15 9.64
C THR A 161 7.49 5.50 8.38
N VAL A 162 8.52 4.71 8.09
CA VAL A 162 9.42 4.87 6.95
C VAL A 162 9.92 3.48 6.53
N LEU A 163 10.01 3.18 5.24
CA LEU A 163 10.72 2.05 4.65
C LEU A 163 12.14 2.50 4.32
N SER A 164 13.10 1.60 4.45
CA SER A 164 14.45 1.92 4.04
C SER A 164 14.53 2.07 2.52
N GLY A 165 15.53 2.82 2.02
CA GLY A 165 15.84 2.86 0.59
C GLY A 165 15.99 1.45 -0.02
N PRO A 166 16.78 0.54 0.58
CA PRO A 166 16.89 -0.85 0.14
C PRO A 166 15.55 -1.59 0.06
N THR A 167 14.68 -1.43 1.07
CA THR A 167 13.34 -2.02 1.08
C THR A 167 12.49 -1.48 -0.07
N MET A 168 12.51 -0.17 -0.28
CA MET A 168 11.79 0.48 -1.37
C MET A 168 12.26 -0.03 -2.74
N THR A 169 13.57 -0.14 -2.95
CA THR A 169 14.17 -0.70 -4.17
C THR A 169 13.74 -2.15 -4.38
N ALA A 170 13.75 -2.99 -3.35
CA ALA A 170 13.32 -4.38 -3.45
C ALA A 170 11.84 -4.51 -3.83
N MET A 171 10.97 -3.72 -3.20
CA MET A 171 9.53 -3.71 -3.51
C MET A 171 9.25 -3.25 -4.94
N LEU A 172 9.93 -2.18 -5.38
CA LEU A 172 9.83 -1.71 -6.77
C LEU A 172 10.32 -2.76 -7.76
N GLY A 173 11.47 -3.40 -7.51
CA GLY A 173 12.00 -4.45 -8.37
C GLY A 173 11.05 -5.65 -8.50
N LEU A 174 10.35 -6.03 -7.43
CA LEU A 174 9.31 -7.07 -7.49
C LEU A 174 8.12 -6.62 -8.35
N LEU A 175 7.67 -5.37 -8.22
CA LEU A 175 6.56 -4.85 -9.02
C LEU A 175 6.91 -4.70 -10.49
N ASP A 176 8.11 -4.23 -10.80
CA ASP A 176 8.63 -4.11 -12.16
C ASP A 176 8.73 -5.50 -12.82
N ALA A 177 9.22 -6.49 -12.08
CA ALA A 177 9.25 -7.88 -12.55
C ALA A 177 7.83 -8.40 -12.85
N ILE A 178 6.85 -8.15 -11.96
CA ILE A 178 5.44 -8.52 -12.18
C ILE A 178 4.87 -7.81 -13.41
N ALA A 179 5.14 -6.51 -13.58
CA ALA A 179 4.67 -5.73 -14.73
C ALA A 179 5.26 -6.22 -16.07
N ALA A 180 6.48 -6.77 -16.05
CA ALA A 180 7.15 -7.31 -17.21
C ALA A 180 6.64 -8.70 -17.64
N PHE A 181 5.96 -9.45 -16.76
CA PHE A 181 5.45 -10.77 -17.12
C PHE A 181 4.35 -10.69 -18.20
N PRO A 182 4.45 -11.49 -19.29
CA PRO A 182 3.42 -11.55 -20.31
C PRO A 182 2.08 -11.98 -19.72
N ARG A 183 1.07 -11.11 -19.79
CA ARG A 183 -0.31 -11.48 -19.44
C ARG A 183 -0.86 -12.40 -20.53
N SER A 184 -1.59 -13.43 -20.12
CA SER A 184 -2.31 -14.30 -21.05
C SER A 184 -3.17 -13.46 -22.01
N SER A 185 -3.08 -13.76 -23.30
CA SER A 185 -3.65 -13.00 -24.41
C SER A 185 -5.13 -12.68 -24.19
N GLY A 186 -5.48 -11.39 -24.11
CA GLY A 186 -6.88 -10.92 -24.05
C GLY A 186 -7.18 -9.87 -22.98
N SER A 187 -6.34 -9.73 -21.94
CA SER A 187 -6.53 -8.67 -20.93
C SER A 187 -5.91 -7.35 -21.40
N THR A 188 -6.74 -6.32 -21.59
CA THR A 188 -6.27 -4.94 -21.66
C THR A 188 -5.51 -4.60 -20.38
N ARG A 189 -4.43 -3.82 -20.51
CA ARG A 189 -3.71 -3.33 -19.32
C ARG A 189 -4.60 -2.33 -18.60
N PRO A 190 -4.75 -2.45 -17.28
CA PRO A 190 -5.47 -1.47 -16.49
C PRO A 190 -4.78 -0.12 -16.63
N THR A 191 -5.59 0.93 -16.69
CA THR A 191 -5.09 2.28 -16.97
C THR A 191 -5.28 3.20 -15.79
N HIS A 192 -6.20 2.88 -14.88
CA HIS A 192 -6.50 3.65 -13.69
C HIS A 192 -6.89 2.72 -12.53
N TYR A 193 -7.10 3.31 -11.36
CA TYR A 193 -7.66 2.62 -10.21
C TYR A 193 -9.11 3.04 -9.97
N GLU A 194 -9.94 2.08 -9.60
CA GLU A 194 -11.16 2.33 -8.84
C GLU A 194 -10.89 2.04 -7.35
N GLN A 195 -11.52 2.80 -6.45
CA GLN A 195 -11.42 2.53 -5.04
C GLN A 195 -12.68 1.80 -4.57
N LEU A 196 -12.52 0.57 -4.08
CA LEU A 196 -13.58 -0.18 -3.41
C LEU A 196 -13.14 -0.44 -1.96
N ASN A 197 -13.89 0.09 -1.01
CA ASN A 197 -13.49 0.23 0.39
C ASN A 197 -12.14 0.96 0.52
N ASN A 198 -11.17 0.38 1.24
CA ASN A 198 -9.83 0.95 1.38
C ASN A 198 -8.83 0.43 0.32
N VAL A 199 -9.31 -0.29 -0.71
CA VAL A 199 -8.47 -0.94 -1.73
C VAL A 199 -8.67 -0.28 -3.08
N PHE A 200 -7.57 0.23 -3.65
CA PHE A 200 -7.48 0.65 -5.05
C PHE A 200 -7.27 -0.58 -5.93
N ARG A 201 -8.21 -0.83 -6.85
CA ARG A 201 -8.21 -1.97 -7.77
C ARG A 201 -8.00 -1.50 -9.21
N PRO A 202 -7.11 -2.16 -9.96
CA PRO A 202 -6.84 -1.80 -11.33
C PRO A 202 -8.09 -2.04 -12.21
N CYS A 203 -8.45 -1.05 -13.04
CA CYS A 203 -9.56 -1.11 -14.00
C CYS A 203 -9.22 -0.55 -15.39
#